data_AF-A0A9D0BVA9-F1
#
_entry.id   AF-A0A9D0BVA9-F1
#
_cell.length_a   1.000
_cell.length_b   1.000
_cell.length_c   1.000
_cell.angle_alpha   90.00
_cell.angle_beta   90.00
_cell.angle_gamma   90.00
#
_symmetry.space_group_name_H-M   'P 1'
#
loop_
_entity.id
_entity.type
_entity.pdbx_description
1 polymer ?
#
loop_
_entity_poly.entity_id
_entity_poly.type
_entity_poly.pdbx_seq_one_letter_code
_entity_poly.pdbx_strand_id
1 'polypeptide(L)'
;YKTGHFPGMKEMWNGESLQLPLYLKALQELLGPKYPGLEMAGAAYYSVGKEIEKRVVFSDAGKVITAGDYKAVKISLQLPGEKFLIGTTPATLQDFVARSFQFAAQYIRGMRNGQFPHTLNKDHCQRWGARSCPYRALCRVGWGRQGERGKADEARRQ
;
A
#
# COMPACT_ATOMS: atom_id res chain seq x y z
N TYR A 1 3.31 -7.52 13.03
CA TYR A 1 4.69 -7.26 13.47
C TYR A 1 5.58 -7.09 12.25
N LYS A 2 6.45 -6.08 12.25
CA LYS A 2 7.44 -5.81 11.19
C LYS A 2 8.70 -5.21 11.80
N THR A 3 9.84 -5.49 11.19
CA THR A 3 11.09 -4.75 11.38
C THR A 3 11.24 -3.81 10.17
N GLY A 4 11.44 -2.51 10.39
CA GLY A 4 11.67 -1.52 9.31
C GLY A 4 10.51 -0.57 9.01
N HIS A 5 10.51 0.01 7.80
CA HIS A 5 9.60 1.09 7.40
C HIS A 5 8.18 0.59 7.12
N PHE A 6 7.18 1.38 7.52
CA PHE A 6 5.77 1.08 7.26
C PHE A 6 5.33 1.62 5.91
N PRO A 7 4.59 0.85 5.11
CA PRO A 7 4.07 1.34 3.85
C PRO A 7 3.16 2.56 4.07
N GLY A 8 3.26 3.52 3.17
CA GLY A 8 2.43 4.71 3.17
C GLY A 8 1.02 4.42 2.68
N MET A 9 0.04 5.20 3.13
CA MET A 9 -1.37 5.01 2.72
C MET A 9 -1.57 5.10 1.20
N LYS A 10 -0.80 5.96 0.53
CA LYS A 10 -0.83 6.10 -0.93
C LYS A 10 -0.38 4.80 -1.63
N GLU A 11 0.60 4.10 -1.07
CA GLU A 11 1.11 2.84 -1.61
C GLU A 11 0.07 1.73 -1.48
N MET A 12 -0.63 1.65 -0.35
CA MET A 12 -1.76 0.74 -0.17
C MET A 12 -2.91 1.05 -1.15
N TRP A 13 -3.28 2.33 -1.30
CA TRP A 13 -4.34 2.75 -2.22
C TRP A 13 -4.02 2.45 -3.69
N ASN A 14 -2.73 2.55 -4.06
CA ASN A 14 -2.23 2.27 -5.40
C ASN A 14 -1.96 0.78 -5.66
N GLY A 15 -2.19 -0.10 -4.69
CA GLY A 15 -1.96 -1.53 -4.83
C GLY A 15 -0.49 -1.98 -4.71
N GLU A 16 0.41 -1.10 -4.28
CA GLU A 16 1.83 -1.41 -4.06
C GLU A 16 2.07 -2.11 -2.71
N SER A 17 1.13 -2.01 -1.77
CA SER A 17 1.22 -2.62 -0.45
C SER A 17 -0.14 -3.15 0.00
N LEU A 18 -0.40 -4.42 -0.25
CA LEU A 18 -1.76 -4.99 -0.07
C LEU A 18 -1.92 -5.84 1.19
N GLN A 19 -0.86 -6.05 1.97
CA GLN A 19 -0.86 -7.01 3.07
C GLN A 19 -1.99 -6.77 4.08
N LEU A 20 -2.06 -5.57 4.68
CA LEU A 20 -3.05 -5.27 5.71
C LEU A 20 -4.50 -5.25 5.17
N PRO A 21 -4.81 -4.57 4.03
CA PRO A 21 -6.15 -4.62 3.46
C PRO A 21 -6.63 -6.04 3.16
N LEU A 22 -5.76 -6.89 2.59
CA LEU A 22 -6.11 -8.27 2.27
C LEU A 22 -6.35 -9.11 3.52
N TYR A 23 -5.55 -8.91 4.57
CA TYR A 23 -5.77 -9.59 5.86
C TYR A 23 -7.09 -9.18 6.51
N LEU A 24 -7.39 -7.89 6.50
CA LEU A 24 -8.65 -7.39 7.07
C LEU A 24 -9.86 -7.96 6.31
N LYS A 25 -9.78 -8.03 4.97
CA LYS A 25 -10.80 -8.69 4.14
C LYS A 25 -10.94 -10.17 4.48
N ALA A 26 -9.82 -10.89 4.56
CA ALA A 26 -9.82 -12.32 4.86
C ALA A 26 -10.44 -12.62 6.23
N LEU A 27 -10.10 -11.82 7.25
CA LEU A 27 -10.69 -11.97 8.59
C LEU A 27 -12.21 -11.72 8.57
N GLN A 28 -12.67 -10.68 7.87
CA GLN A 28 -14.09 -10.41 7.74
C GLN A 28 -14.84 -11.59 7.09
N GLU A 29 -14.31 -12.15 6.00
CA GLU A 29 -14.92 -13.28 5.28
C GLU A 29 -14.91 -14.58 6.09
N LEU A 30 -13.79 -14.88 6.76
CA LEU A 30 -13.63 -16.14 7.51
C LEU A 30 -14.40 -16.14 8.83
N LEU A 31 -14.43 -15.00 9.51
CA LEU A 31 -14.98 -14.89 10.88
C LEU A 31 -16.38 -14.29 10.90
N GLY A 32 -16.77 -13.51 9.89
CA GLY A 32 -18.10 -12.89 9.80
C GLY A 32 -19.26 -13.87 9.97
N PRO A 33 -19.26 -15.04 9.31
CA PRO A 33 -20.32 -16.03 9.50
C PRO A 33 -20.42 -16.58 10.93
N LYS A 34 -19.30 -16.62 11.66
CA LYS A 34 -19.22 -17.14 13.03
C LYS A 34 -19.55 -16.08 14.08
N TYR A 35 -19.31 -14.80 13.78
CA TYR A 35 -19.47 -13.68 14.70
C TYR A 35 -20.36 -12.60 14.06
N PRO A 36 -21.69 -12.73 14.17
CA PRO A 36 -22.64 -11.72 13.70
C PRO A 36 -22.36 -10.39 14.42
N GLY A 37 -22.06 -9.33 13.65
CA GLY A 37 -21.64 -8.03 14.19
C GLY A 37 -20.12 -7.81 14.22
N LEU A 38 -19.31 -8.74 13.70
CA LEU A 38 -17.90 -8.48 13.45
C LEU A 38 -17.73 -7.38 12.40
N GLU A 39 -17.19 -6.24 12.83
CA GLU A 39 -16.95 -5.09 11.97
C GLU A 39 -15.45 -4.81 11.83
N MET A 40 -15.07 -4.31 10.66
CA MET A 40 -13.71 -3.85 10.43
C MET A 40 -13.48 -2.54 11.16
N ALA A 41 -12.59 -2.54 12.16
CA ALA A 41 -12.19 -1.31 12.84
C ALA A 41 -11.00 -0.62 12.15
N GLY A 42 -10.10 -1.41 11.55
CA GLY A 42 -8.88 -0.92 10.90
C GLY A 42 -7.72 -1.90 10.98
N ALA A 43 -6.51 -1.41 10.74
CA ALA A 43 -5.30 -2.21 10.79
C ALA A 43 -4.12 -1.45 11.41
N ALA A 44 -3.25 -2.20 12.10
CA ALA A 44 -2.08 -1.66 12.78
C ALA A 44 -0.83 -2.48 12.46
N TYR A 45 0.32 -1.82 12.52
CA TYR A 45 1.61 -2.48 12.63
C TYR A 45 2.20 -2.32 14.02
N TYR A 46 3.01 -3.31 14.37
CA TYR A 46 3.88 -3.32 15.54
C TYR A 46 5.31 -3.32 15.03
N SER A 47 6.03 -2.22 15.27
CA SER A 47 7.47 -2.13 15.01
C SER A 47 8.19 -2.88 16.13
N VAL A 48 9.09 -3.78 15.77
CA VAL A 48 9.94 -4.45 16.75
C VAL A 48 11.37 -3.94 16.57
N GLY A 49 11.84 -3.12 17.51
CA GLY A 49 13.20 -2.60 17.59
C GLY A 49 13.76 -2.74 19.00
N LYS A 50 14.49 -1.73 19.50
CA LYS A 50 14.86 -1.65 20.93
C LYS A 50 13.63 -1.48 21.83
N GLU A 51 12.59 -0.84 21.32
CA GLU A 51 11.26 -0.71 21.93
C GLU A 51 10.19 -1.13 20.91
N ILE A 52 9.01 -1.54 21.40
CA ILE A 52 7.87 -1.88 20.55
C ILE A 52 7.04 -0.63 20.29
N GLU A 53 7.08 -0.11 19.07
CA GLU A 53 6.22 0.99 18.65
C GLU A 53 4.94 0.45 18.00
N LYS A 54 3.78 0.90 18.48
CA LYS A 54 2.47 0.58 17.90
C LYS A 54 2.04 1.71 16.99
N ARG A 55 1.60 1.39 15.78
CA ARG A 55 1.11 2.37 14.83
C ARG A 55 -0.16 1.89 14.14
N VAL A 56 -1.26 2.61 14.32
CA VAL A 56 -2.48 2.40 13.54
C VAL A 56 -2.26 3.01 12.16
N VAL A 57 -2.41 2.17 11.15
CA VAL A 57 -2.13 2.51 9.76
C VAL A 57 -3.35 3.17 9.15
N PHE A 58 -4.51 2.52 9.29
CA PHE A 58 -5.80 3.07 8.91
C PHE A 58 -6.87 2.57 9.86
N SER A 59 -7.88 3.38 10.12
CA SER A 59 -9.05 3.01 10.91
C SER A 59 -10.33 3.61 10.32
N ASP A 60 -11.45 3.02 10.69
CA ASP A 60 -12.76 3.59 10.43
C ASP A 60 -13.02 4.80 11.35
N ALA A 61 -13.58 5.87 10.81
CA ALA A 61 -13.85 7.12 11.52
C ALA A 61 -15.08 6.91 12.39
N GLY A 62 -14.86 6.79 13.69
CA GLY A 62 -15.88 6.40 14.67
C GLY A 62 -15.58 5.08 15.37
N LYS A 63 -14.57 4.33 14.92
CA LYS A 63 -14.05 3.16 15.64
C LYS A 63 -12.80 3.53 16.42
N VAL A 64 -12.88 3.42 17.74
CA VAL A 64 -11.72 3.55 18.61
C VAL A 64 -10.92 2.26 18.54
N ILE A 65 -9.74 2.31 17.94
CA ILE A 65 -8.78 1.20 18.02
C ILE A 65 -7.92 1.41 19.28
N THR A 66 -8.32 0.77 20.38
CA THR A 66 -7.48 0.63 21.56
C THR A 66 -6.62 -0.62 21.42
N ALA A 67 -5.30 -0.45 21.38
CA ALA A 67 -4.37 -1.58 21.37
C ALA A 67 -4.09 -2.03 22.82
N GLY A 68 -5.14 -2.43 23.56
CA GLY A 68 -5.09 -2.78 24.99
C GLY A 68 -4.89 -1.57 25.92
N ASP A 69 -4.27 -1.78 27.09
CA ASP A 69 -4.00 -0.78 28.15
C ASP A 69 -2.98 0.32 27.77
N TYR A 70 -2.69 0.50 26.49
CA TYR A 70 -1.57 1.32 26.04
C TYR A 70 -2.06 2.63 25.41
N LYS A 71 -1.39 3.73 25.78
CA LYS A 71 -1.61 5.14 25.34
C LYS A 71 -2.04 5.28 23.89
N ALA A 72 -2.81 6.35 23.64
CA ALA A 72 -3.28 6.81 22.34
C ALA A 72 -2.29 6.50 21.20
N VAL A 73 -2.67 5.55 20.36
CA VAL A 73 -1.84 5.10 19.24
C VAL A 73 -1.87 6.17 18.16
N LYS A 74 -0.71 6.50 17.57
CA LYS A 74 -0.66 7.41 16.42
C LYS A 74 -1.43 6.80 15.25
N ILE A 75 -2.55 7.41 14.88
CA ILE A 75 -3.39 7.02 13.74
C ILE A 75 -2.87 7.73 12.49
N SER A 76 -2.51 6.95 11.46
CA SER A 76 -1.95 7.52 10.22
C SER A 76 -3.03 7.94 9.22
N LEU A 77 -4.24 7.38 9.32
CA LEU A 77 -5.40 7.72 8.52
C LEU A 77 -6.68 7.26 9.22
N GLN A 78 -7.71 8.11 9.18
CA GLN A 78 -9.08 7.72 9.48
C GLN A 78 -9.91 7.84 8.20
N LEU A 79 -10.82 6.90 7.99
CA LEU A 79 -11.70 6.82 6.82
C LEU A 79 -13.16 6.76 7.30
N PRO A 80 -14.11 7.50 6.72
CA PRO A 80 -13.94 8.42 5.60
C PRO A 80 -13.13 9.68 5.93
N GLY A 81 -12.42 10.21 4.92
CA GLY A 81 -11.67 11.46 4.98
C GLY A 81 -11.33 11.96 3.58
N GLU A 82 -10.98 13.25 3.44
CA GLU A 82 -10.85 13.93 2.13
C GLU A 82 -9.67 13.42 1.27
N LYS A 83 -8.75 12.65 1.86
CA LYS A 83 -7.51 12.25 1.19
C LYS A 83 -7.70 11.19 0.10
N PHE A 84 -8.73 10.35 0.23
CA PHE A 84 -9.02 9.28 -0.71
C PHE A 84 -10.49 9.38 -1.11
N LEU A 85 -10.73 9.52 -2.42
CA LEU A 85 -12.07 9.70 -2.97
C LEU A 85 -12.40 8.56 -3.94
N ILE A 86 -13.67 8.15 -3.96
CA ILE A 86 -14.27 7.39 -5.06
C ILE A 86 -15.22 8.33 -5.79
N GLY A 87 -14.84 8.73 -7.01
CA GLY A 87 -15.50 9.84 -7.68
C GLY A 87 -15.33 11.13 -6.86
N THR A 88 -16.43 11.65 -6.33
CA THR A 88 -16.47 12.84 -5.46
C THR A 88 -16.69 12.54 -3.98
N THR A 89 -16.86 11.26 -3.62
CA THR A 89 -17.21 10.86 -2.25
C THR A 89 -15.98 10.37 -1.48
N PRO A 90 -15.78 10.80 -0.21
CA PRO A 90 -14.76 10.24 0.67
C PRO A 90 -14.87 8.73 0.78
N ALA A 91 -13.76 8.03 0.51
CA ALA A 91 -13.72 6.57 0.57
C ALA A 91 -13.88 6.10 2.01
N THR A 92 -14.77 5.13 2.23
CA THR A 92 -14.92 4.44 3.52
C THR A 92 -13.80 3.41 3.74
N LEU A 93 -13.70 2.85 4.94
CA LEU A 93 -12.82 1.70 5.18
C LEU A 93 -13.19 0.51 4.27
N GLN A 94 -14.49 0.27 4.09
CA GLN A 94 -15.00 -0.79 3.22
C GLN A 94 -14.52 -0.58 1.77
N ASP A 95 -14.62 0.65 1.26
CA ASP A 95 -14.17 1.02 -0.09
C ASP A 95 -12.67 0.82 -0.27
N PHE A 96 -11.89 1.23 0.72
CA PHE A 96 -10.44 1.09 0.72
C PHE A 96 -10.03 -0.39 0.61
N VAL A 97 -10.62 -1.25 1.44
CA VAL A 97 -10.37 -2.69 1.44
C VAL A 97 -10.86 -3.34 0.14
N ALA A 98 -12.06 -2.99 -0.33
CA ALA A 98 -12.62 -3.51 -1.56
C ALA A 98 -11.75 -3.18 -2.77
N ARG A 99 -11.26 -1.93 -2.87
CA ARG A 99 -10.33 -1.51 -3.92
C ARG A 99 -9.02 -2.30 -3.89
N SER A 100 -8.41 -2.46 -2.71
CA SER A 100 -7.19 -3.27 -2.56
C SER A 100 -7.40 -4.72 -3.00
N PHE A 101 -8.55 -5.30 -2.66
CA PHE A 101 -8.90 -6.66 -3.10
C PHE A 101 -9.12 -6.75 -4.61
N GLN A 102 -9.83 -5.79 -5.20
CA GLN A 102 -10.02 -5.70 -6.65
C GLN A 102 -8.70 -5.61 -7.40
N PHE A 103 -7.75 -4.80 -6.91
CA PHE A 103 -6.41 -4.72 -7.48
C PHE A 103 -5.73 -6.09 -7.48
N ALA A 104 -5.72 -6.79 -6.33
CA ALA A 104 -5.13 -8.12 -6.23
C ALA A 104 -5.79 -9.11 -7.20
N ALA A 105 -7.12 -9.12 -7.28
CA ALA A 105 -7.88 -9.99 -8.16
C ALA A 105 -7.58 -9.72 -9.64
N GLN A 106 -7.52 -8.45 -10.04
CA GLN A 106 -7.14 -8.04 -11.40
C GLN A 106 -5.71 -8.45 -11.73
N TYR A 107 -4.78 -8.25 -10.80
CA TYR A 107 -3.38 -8.64 -10.98
C TYR A 107 -3.22 -10.15 -11.18
N ILE A 108 -3.90 -10.97 -10.36
CA ILE A 108 -3.91 -12.43 -10.51
C ILE A 108 -4.53 -12.86 -11.85
N ARG A 109 -5.62 -12.22 -12.28
CA ARG A 109 -6.23 -12.49 -13.57
C ARG A 109 -5.27 -12.18 -14.73
N GLY A 110 -4.54 -11.07 -14.63
CA GLY A 110 -3.50 -10.72 -15.59
C GLY A 110 -2.43 -11.81 -15.69
N MET A 111 -1.90 -12.28 -14.54
CA MET A 111 -0.90 -13.35 -14.53
C MET A 111 -1.43 -14.65 -15.18
N ARG A 112 -2.68 -15.02 -14.92
CA ARG A 112 -3.32 -16.19 -15.57
C ARG A 112 -3.42 -16.05 -17.09
N ASN A 113 -3.51 -14.82 -17.58
CA ASN A 113 -3.55 -14.49 -19.01
C ASN A 113 -2.17 -14.19 -19.60
N GLY A 114 -1.07 -14.56 -18.91
CA GLY A 114 0.29 -14.31 -19.37
C GLY A 114 0.73 -12.84 -19.29
N GLN A 115 -0.01 -11.99 -18.58
CA GLN A 115 0.32 -10.59 -18.40
C GLN A 115 1.17 -10.41 -17.14
N PHE A 116 2.42 -10.00 -17.34
CA PHE A 116 3.37 -9.70 -16.28
C PHE A 116 3.80 -8.23 -16.40
N PRO A 117 2.96 -7.28 -15.94
CA PRO A 117 3.28 -5.86 -16.04
C PRO A 117 4.56 -5.56 -15.27
N HIS A 118 5.56 -5.04 -15.98
CA HIS A 118 6.80 -4.55 -15.39
C HIS A 118 6.78 -3.02 -15.40
N THR A 119 7.42 -2.40 -14.40
CA THR A 119 7.60 -0.94 -14.40
C THR A 119 8.82 -0.56 -15.24
N LEU A 120 8.69 0.52 -16.01
CA LEU A 120 9.83 1.22 -16.62
C LEU A 120 10.25 2.46 -15.82
N ASN A 121 9.49 2.79 -14.77
CA ASN A 121 9.77 3.93 -13.90
C ASN A 121 10.89 3.58 -12.91
N LYS A 122 12.02 4.28 -13.07
CA LYS A 122 13.22 4.13 -12.24
C LYS A 122 12.95 4.44 -10.77
N ASP A 123 12.16 5.46 -10.47
CA ASP A 123 11.88 5.90 -9.10
C ASP A 123 11.06 4.83 -8.37
N HIS A 124 10.11 4.19 -9.06
CA HIS A 124 9.37 3.05 -8.50
C HIS A 124 10.32 1.89 -8.15
N CYS A 125 11.21 1.52 -9.06
CA CYS A 125 12.21 0.49 -8.78
C CYS A 125 13.10 0.86 -7.59
N GLN A 126 13.55 2.12 -7.50
CA GLN A 126 14.37 2.58 -6.37
C GLN A 126 13.62 2.46 -5.04
N ARG A 127 12.35 2.91 -4.98
CA ARG A 127 11.50 2.80 -3.79
C ARG A 127 11.33 1.35 -3.32
N TRP A 128 11.18 0.40 -4.25
CA TRP A 128 11.03 -1.02 -3.93
C TRP A 128 12.35 -1.75 -3.62
N GLY A 129 13.47 -1.01 -3.52
CA GLY A 129 14.76 -1.62 -3.24
C GLY A 129 15.38 -2.26 -4.47
N ALA A 130 15.48 -1.54 -5.60
CA ALA A 130 16.12 -2.03 -6.83
C ALA A 130 17.48 -2.70 -6.61
N ARG A 131 18.24 -2.28 -5.58
CA ARG A 131 19.54 -2.89 -5.22
C ARG A 131 19.41 -4.34 -4.74
N SER A 132 18.32 -4.70 -4.07
CA SER A 132 18.04 -6.06 -3.59
C SER A 132 17.15 -6.86 -4.55
N CYS A 133 16.72 -6.29 -5.68
CA CYS A 133 15.93 -7.02 -6.67
C CYS A 133 16.82 -8.01 -7.45
N PRO A 134 16.60 -9.33 -7.34
CA PRO A 134 17.45 -10.33 -8.01
C PRO A 134 17.35 -10.25 -9.54
N TYR A 135 16.25 -9.71 -10.06
CA TYR A 135 16.00 -9.57 -11.49
C TYR A 135 16.51 -8.24 -12.08
N ARG A 136 17.21 -7.41 -11.30
CA ARG A 136 17.65 -6.07 -11.75
C ARG A 136 18.43 -6.12 -13.06
N ALA A 137 19.31 -7.10 -13.24
CA ALA A 137 20.12 -7.26 -14.45
C ALA A 137 19.28 -7.57 -15.69
N LEU A 138 18.11 -8.20 -15.53
CA LEU A 138 17.20 -8.58 -16.60
C LEU A 138 16.10 -7.53 -16.86
N CYS A 139 15.80 -6.69 -15.86
CA CYS A 139 14.63 -5.82 -15.83
C CYS A 139 14.62 -4.69 -16.88
N ARG A 140 15.76 -4.38 -17.52
CA ARG A 140 15.92 -3.37 -18.60
C ARG A 140 15.38 -1.97 -18.29
N VAL A 141 15.02 -1.67 -17.04
CA VAL A 141 14.74 -0.30 -16.57
C VAL A 141 15.97 0.55 -16.90
N GLY A 142 15.79 1.65 -17.62
CA GLY A 142 16.86 2.48 -18.17
C GLY A 142 17.71 3.15 -17.09
N TRP A 143 18.63 2.39 -16.47
CA TRP A 143 19.55 2.89 -15.44
C TRP A 143 20.61 3.83 -16.03
N GLY A 144 20.89 3.73 -17.34
CA GLY A 144 21.78 4.60 -18.10
C GLY A 144 21.03 5.54 -19.04
N ARG A 145 21.48 6.81 -19.09
CA ARG A 145 21.15 7.87 -20.06
C ARG A 145 19.73 8.48 -20.05
N GLN A 146 19.29 9.02 -18.92
CA GLN A 146 18.29 10.12 -18.93
C GLN A 146 18.90 11.50 -18.70
N GLY A 147 20.18 11.59 -18.30
CA GLY A 147 20.89 12.86 -18.07
C GLY A 147 21.49 13.52 -19.33
N GLU A 148 21.55 12.82 -20.47
CA GLU A 148 22.26 13.31 -21.66
C GLU A 148 21.35 13.77 -22.81
N ARG A 149 20.09 13.29 -22.88
CA ARG A 149 19.17 13.73 -23.95
C ARG A 149 18.61 15.13 -23.73
N GLY A 150 18.40 15.56 -22.48
CA GLY A 150 17.94 16.92 -22.18
C GLY A 150 18.96 18.01 -22.53
N LYS A 151 20.27 17.72 -22.40
CA LYS A 151 21.34 18.67 -22.75
C LYS A 151 21.63 18.75 -24.25
N ALA A 152 21.37 17.68 -25.00
CA ALA A 152 21.55 17.67 -26.45
C ALA A 152 20.48 18.49 -27.19
N ASP A 153 19.26 18.54 -26.67
CA ASP A 153 18.17 19.34 -27.26
C ASP A 153 18.27 20.84 -26.93
N GLU A 154 18.91 21.21 -25.81
CA GLU A 154 19.16 22.60 -25.43
C GLU A 154 20.36 23.20 -26.17
N ALA A 155 21.40 22.39 -26.42
CA ALA A 155 22.57 22.78 -27.23
C ALA A 155 22.27 22.88 -28.75
N ARG A 156 21.12 22.40 -29.22
CA ARG A 156 20.64 22.57 -30.61
C ARG A 156 19.74 23.80 -30.80
N ARG A 157 19.40 24.49 -29.72
CA ARG A 157 18.56 25.70 -29.72
C ARG A 157 19.35 26.99 -29.43
N GLN A 158 20.67 26.88 -29.27
CA GLN A 158 21.63 27.99 -29.23
C GLN A 158 22.48 27.94 -30.50
#